data_AF-A0A7K9S1Z7-F1
#
_entry.id   AF-A0A7K9S1Z7-F1
#
_cell.length_a   1.000
_cell.length_b   1.000
_cell.length_c   1.000
_cell.angle_alpha   90.00
_cell.angle_beta   90.00
_cell.angle_gamma   90.00
#
_symmetry.space_group_name_H-M   'P 1'
#
loop_
_entity.id
_entity.type
_entity.pdbx_description
1 polymer ?
#
loop_
_entity_poly.entity_id
_entity_poly.type
_entity_poly.pdbx_seq_one_letter_code
_entity_poly.pdbx_strand_id
1 'polypeptide(L)'
;RSAGPPFRGCACFFTDNIFVGRFGLHVRYRDGPQLRRDHGRVLRGPGGAGQCPGRGRDIEAEVQRRKELIHKSEERRAIISKCYKPKHPEVYTLQDSFLAPEFLEILRFCSSPGADLQGLLSYLESFSDKRIYRLPVFTEEFCQAFVDELENFEQSDMPKGRPNTMNNYGVLLNELGMDEPFLTPLRERLRPLTALLYPELGGGCLDSHKAFVVKYALHEDLDLSSHYDNAEVTLNVSLGKEFTEGNLYFGDFSQDPSPVPRYIEVEHRAGRGLLHRGGQIHGALPIASGERWNLVVWMRSSAIRNQLCPMCRRKPQLVEAEGFGDGFTEEEPQTVDLCALG
;
A
#
# COMPACT_ATOMS: atom_id res chain seq x y z
N ARG A 1 -10.33 -18.70 5.05
CA ARG A 1 -9.96 -18.21 6.40
C ARG A 1 -8.74 -18.99 6.86
N SER A 2 -7.57 -18.35 6.81
CA SER A 2 -6.35 -18.87 7.44
C SER A 2 -6.57 -19.03 8.94
N ALA A 3 -6.10 -20.15 9.51
CA ALA A 3 -6.28 -20.55 10.91
C ALA A 3 -5.36 -19.78 11.90
N GLY A 4 -5.02 -18.53 11.59
CA GLY A 4 -4.13 -17.68 12.39
C GLY A 4 -4.88 -16.61 13.20
N PRO A 5 -4.17 -15.92 14.13
CA PRO A 5 -4.74 -14.82 14.88
C PRO A 5 -5.23 -13.70 13.93
N PRO A 6 -6.28 -12.96 14.30
CA PRO A 6 -6.79 -11.87 13.47
C PRO A 6 -5.73 -10.76 13.34
N PHE A 7 -5.63 -10.17 12.14
CA PHE A 7 -4.77 -9.01 11.94
C PHE A 7 -5.34 -7.78 12.66
N ARG A 8 -4.44 -6.91 13.11
CA ARG A 8 -4.69 -5.73 13.92
C ARG A 8 -4.09 -4.48 13.28
N GLY A 9 -4.53 -3.33 13.77
CA GLY A 9 -3.93 -2.02 13.50
C GLY A 9 -3.11 -1.53 14.69
N CYS A 10 -2.41 -0.41 14.52
CA CYS A 10 -1.78 0.30 15.64
C CYS A 10 -2.58 1.55 16.01
N ALA A 11 -2.86 1.76 17.29
CA ALA A 11 -3.63 2.91 17.78
C ALA A 11 -3.03 4.28 17.39
N CYS A 12 -1.75 4.32 17.02
CA CYS A 12 -1.12 5.53 16.47
C CYS A 12 -1.82 6.02 15.19
N PHE A 13 -2.50 5.14 14.45
CA PHE A 13 -3.28 5.54 13.28
C PHE A 13 -4.30 6.64 13.61
N PHE A 14 -4.85 6.66 14.82
CA PHE A 14 -5.83 7.67 15.23
C PHE A 14 -5.21 8.95 15.80
N THR A 15 -3.90 8.98 16.02
CA THR A 15 -3.25 10.06 16.78
C THR A 15 -1.99 10.63 16.15
N ASP A 16 -1.26 9.88 15.34
CA ASP A 16 -0.01 10.27 14.69
C ASP A 16 -0.21 10.47 13.18
N ASN A 17 0.71 11.23 12.56
CA ASN A 17 0.76 11.48 11.11
C ASN A 17 -0.58 12.00 10.53
N ILE A 18 -1.20 12.97 11.20
CA ILE A 18 -2.39 13.65 10.67
C ILE A 18 -1.92 14.84 9.83
N PHE A 19 -2.13 14.76 8.52
CA PHE A 19 -1.72 15.81 7.60
C PHE A 19 -2.65 17.03 7.70
N VAL A 20 -2.07 18.22 7.81
CA VAL A 20 -2.79 19.49 7.85
C VAL A 20 -2.41 20.29 6.61
N GLY A 21 -3.14 20.08 5.52
CA GLY A 21 -2.80 20.58 4.18
C GLY A 21 -2.53 22.08 4.10
N ARG A 22 -3.28 22.91 4.86
CA ARG A 22 -3.07 24.36 4.92
C ARG A 22 -1.66 24.77 5.35
N PHE A 23 -0.99 23.95 6.17
CA PHE A 23 0.34 24.25 6.70
C PHE A 23 1.41 23.29 6.16
N GLY A 24 1.04 22.36 5.27
CA GLY A 24 1.97 21.39 4.70
C GLY A 24 2.69 20.52 5.75
N LEU A 25 2.07 20.25 6.91
CA LEU A 25 2.73 19.57 8.02
C LEU A 25 1.88 18.45 8.60
N HIS A 26 2.56 17.48 9.21
CA HIS A 26 1.95 16.39 9.96
C HIS A 26 1.93 16.71 11.46
N VAL A 27 0.80 16.51 12.11
CA VAL A 27 0.65 16.69 13.57
C VAL A 27 0.35 15.39 14.29
N ARG A 28 0.67 15.39 15.58
CA ARG A 28 0.09 14.46 16.54
C ARG A 28 -1.13 15.10 17.21
N TYR A 29 -2.24 14.36 17.28
CA TYR A 29 -3.48 14.79 17.92
C TYR A 29 -3.97 13.74 18.92
N ARG A 30 -3.96 14.10 20.21
CA ARG A 30 -4.66 13.35 21.27
C ARG A 30 -5.90 14.07 21.74
N ASP A 31 -5.75 15.38 21.96
CA ASP A 31 -6.80 16.28 22.40
C ASP A 31 -6.45 17.72 22.02
N GLY A 32 -7.44 18.61 22.10
CA GLY A 32 -7.25 20.04 21.83
C GLY A 32 -6.17 20.71 22.70
N PRO A 33 -6.10 20.46 24.03
CA PRO A 33 -5.03 20.97 24.87
C PRO A 33 -3.61 20.60 24.41
N GLN A 34 -3.36 19.34 24.06
CA GLN A 34 -2.07 18.87 23.53
C GLN A 34 -1.73 19.54 22.20
N LEU A 35 -2.68 19.57 21.26
CA LEU A 35 -2.47 20.22 19.97
C LEU A 35 -2.07 21.70 20.13
N ARG A 36 -2.71 22.41 21.06
CA ARG A 36 -2.39 23.82 21.36
C ARG A 36 -1.02 24.00 22.00
N ARG A 37 -0.60 23.09 22.87
CA ARG A 37 0.74 23.13 23.49
C ARG A 37 1.83 22.87 22.46
N ASP A 38 1.67 21.83 21.65
CA ASP A 38 2.74 21.31 20.79
C ASP A 38 2.84 22.09 19.47
N HIS A 39 1.70 22.45 18.88
CA HIS A 39 1.64 23.05 17.54
C HIS A 39 1.02 24.46 17.53
N GLY A 40 0.60 24.99 18.68
CA GLY A 40 -0.15 26.23 18.76
C GLY A 40 0.58 27.47 18.21
N ARG A 41 1.91 27.49 18.13
CA ARG A 41 2.65 28.60 17.50
C ARG A 41 2.61 28.53 15.98
N VAL A 42 2.91 27.37 15.41
CA VAL A 42 2.91 27.12 13.95
C VAL A 42 1.50 27.28 13.39
N LEU A 43 0.51 26.73 14.09
CA LEU A 43 -0.89 26.79 13.69
C LEU A 43 -1.53 28.19 13.84
N ARG A 44 -0.83 29.22 14.37
CA ARG A 44 -1.34 30.61 14.42
C ARG A 44 -1.04 31.40 13.15
N GLY A 45 0.04 31.08 12.42
CA GLY A 45 0.49 31.83 11.23
C GLY A 45 1.20 33.16 11.58
N PRO A 46 1.87 33.81 10.61
CA PRO A 46 2.52 35.11 10.80
C PRO A 46 1.43 36.18 10.90
N GLY A 47 1.17 36.70 12.10
CA GLY A 47 0.09 37.67 12.33
C GLY A 47 -0.44 37.76 13.76
N GLY A 48 -0.08 36.81 14.63
CA GLY A 48 0.03 37.07 16.08
C GLY A 48 -1.19 37.69 16.79
N ALA A 49 -2.43 37.55 16.32
CA ALA A 49 -3.62 37.94 17.07
C ALA A 49 -4.86 37.28 16.47
N GLY A 50 -5.68 36.64 17.32
CA GLY A 50 -6.98 36.09 16.94
C GLY A 50 -7.02 34.56 16.98
N GLN A 51 -7.76 34.02 17.96
CA GLN A 51 -8.26 32.65 17.90
C GLN A 51 -9.11 32.52 16.65
N CYS A 52 -8.61 31.82 15.61
CA CYS A 52 -9.46 31.43 14.49
C CYS A 52 -10.35 30.26 14.95
N PRO A 53 -11.67 30.44 15.08
CA PRO A 53 -12.57 29.36 15.45
C PRO A 53 -12.67 28.42 14.23
N GLY A 54 -11.95 27.29 14.23
CA GLY A 54 -11.93 26.42 13.05
C GLY A 54 -10.79 25.41 12.96
N ARG A 55 -9.58 25.76 13.43
CA ARG A 55 -8.36 24.99 13.10
C ARG A 55 -8.28 23.58 13.71
N GLY A 56 -8.95 23.35 14.84
CA GLY A 56 -9.07 22.00 15.42
C GLY A 56 -10.10 21.13 14.71
N ARG A 57 -11.07 21.73 14.01
CA ARG A 57 -12.20 21.00 13.40
C ARG A 57 -11.74 20.11 12.25
N ASP A 58 -10.80 20.54 11.43
CA ASP A 58 -10.29 19.72 10.31
C ASP A 58 -9.52 18.49 10.82
N ILE A 59 -8.72 18.66 11.88
CA ILE A 59 -7.97 17.58 12.52
C ILE A 59 -8.94 16.61 13.22
N GLU A 60 -9.90 17.14 13.97
CA GLU A 60 -10.94 16.34 14.62
C GLU A 60 -11.78 15.58 13.59
N ALA A 61 -12.15 16.21 12.47
CA ALA A 61 -12.88 15.58 11.38
C ALA A 61 -12.05 14.47 10.72
N GLU A 62 -10.75 14.67 10.49
CA GLU A 62 -9.86 13.63 9.97
C GLU A 62 -9.74 12.45 10.95
N VAL A 63 -9.64 12.72 12.25
CA VAL A 63 -9.60 11.66 13.28
C VAL A 63 -10.91 10.90 13.33
N GLN A 64 -12.05 11.58 13.25
CA GLN A 64 -13.36 10.92 13.18
C GLN A 64 -13.52 10.11 11.90
N ARG A 65 -13.11 10.66 10.76
CA ARG A 65 -13.07 9.92 9.50
C ARG A 65 -12.27 8.63 9.65
N ARG A 66 -11.06 8.68 10.23
CA ARG A 66 -10.22 7.50 10.49
C ARG A 66 -10.92 6.46 11.37
N LYS A 67 -11.66 6.87 12.40
CA LYS A 67 -12.44 5.97 13.27
C LYS A 67 -13.60 5.29 12.54
N GLU A 68 -14.23 6.00 11.61
CA GLU A 68 -15.36 5.49 10.82
C GLU A 68 -14.92 4.62 9.62
N LEU A 69 -13.62 4.58 9.28
CA LEU A 69 -13.13 3.92 8.06
C LEU A 69 -13.52 2.45 7.96
N ILE A 70 -13.32 1.70 9.05
CA ILE A 70 -13.60 0.25 9.09
C ILE A 70 -15.09 0.01 8.83
N HIS A 71 -15.94 0.67 9.62
CA HIS A 71 -17.39 0.51 9.50
C HIS A 71 -17.90 0.88 8.10
N LYS A 72 -17.44 2.02 7.55
CA LYS A 72 -17.84 2.44 6.20
C LYS A 72 -17.33 1.48 5.11
N SER A 73 -16.15 0.90 5.28
CA SER A 73 -15.59 -0.10 4.36
C SER A 73 -16.45 -1.38 4.35
N GLU A 74 -16.84 -1.86 5.54
CA GLU A 74 -17.73 -3.01 5.68
C GLU A 74 -19.11 -2.78 5.06
N GLU A 75 -19.71 -1.60 5.28
CA GLU A 75 -20.97 -1.20 4.65
C GLU A 75 -20.86 -1.19 3.12
N ARG A 76 -19.79 -0.58 2.57
CA ARG A 76 -19.54 -0.57 1.13
C ARG A 76 -19.41 -1.98 0.58
N ARG A 77 -18.57 -2.82 1.19
CA ARG A 77 -18.39 -4.22 0.75
C ARG A 77 -19.70 -5.00 0.78
N ALA A 78 -20.52 -4.79 1.81
CA ALA A 78 -21.82 -5.46 1.90
C ALA A 78 -22.80 -5.03 0.79
N ILE A 79 -22.77 -3.77 0.38
CA ILE A 79 -23.56 -3.25 -0.74
C ILE A 79 -23.01 -3.78 -2.07
N ILE A 80 -21.70 -3.62 -2.31
CA ILE A 80 -21.01 -4.06 -3.53
C ILE A 80 -21.27 -5.54 -3.77
N SER A 81 -21.02 -6.39 -2.77
CA SER A 81 -21.20 -7.85 -2.89
C SER A 81 -22.64 -8.27 -3.24
N LYS A 82 -23.65 -7.44 -2.93
CA LYS A 82 -25.06 -7.75 -3.21
C LYS A 82 -25.55 -7.16 -4.52
N CYS A 83 -25.05 -5.99 -4.89
CA CYS A 83 -25.65 -5.15 -5.93
C CYS A 83 -24.78 -5.04 -7.19
N TYR A 84 -23.47 -5.16 -7.07
CA TYR A 84 -22.56 -5.05 -8.20
C TYR A 84 -22.58 -6.33 -9.05
N LYS A 85 -22.54 -6.17 -10.37
CA LYS A 85 -22.45 -7.27 -11.33
C LYS A 85 -21.13 -7.16 -12.09
N PRO A 86 -20.15 -8.03 -11.79
CA PRO A 86 -18.88 -8.05 -12.51
C PRO A 86 -19.10 -8.28 -14.01
N LYS A 87 -18.36 -7.52 -14.83
CA LYS A 87 -18.27 -7.73 -16.27
C LYS A 87 -17.31 -8.88 -16.60
N HIS A 88 -16.24 -8.99 -15.81
CA HIS A 88 -15.23 -10.05 -15.89
C HIS A 88 -15.14 -10.81 -14.55
N PRO A 89 -16.09 -11.70 -14.21
CA PRO A 89 -16.02 -12.46 -12.96
C PRO A 89 -14.74 -13.31 -12.83
N GLU A 90 -14.11 -13.69 -13.95
CA GLU A 90 -12.89 -14.49 -14.00
C GLU A 90 -11.66 -13.80 -13.39
N VAL A 91 -11.58 -12.46 -13.39
CA VAL A 91 -10.40 -11.73 -12.87
C VAL A 91 -10.37 -11.62 -11.35
N TYR A 92 -11.44 -12.05 -10.65
CA TYR A 92 -11.53 -11.98 -9.18
C TYR A 92 -10.75 -13.08 -8.46
N THR A 93 -10.33 -14.13 -9.17
CA THR A 93 -9.54 -15.24 -8.63
C THR A 93 -8.24 -15.36 -9.42
N LEU A 94 -7.09 -15.40 -8.75
CA LEU A 94 -5.80 -15.46 -9.45
C LEU A 94 -5.67 -16.79 -10.21
N GLN A 95 -5.33 -16.71 -11.50
CA GLN A 95 -5.08 -17.84 -12.37
C GLN A 95 -3.66 -17.79 -12.94
N ASP A 96 -3.06 -18.94 -13.23
CA ASP A 96 -1.71 -19.00 -13.83
C ASP A 96 -1.68 -18.34 -15.21
N SER A 97 -2.79 -18.39 -15.96
CA SER A 97 -2.94 -17.75 -17.27
C SER A 97 -2.87 -16.22 -17.22
N PHE A 98 -3.05 -15.61 -16.03
CA PHE A 98 -2.93 -14.17 -15.85
C PHE A 98 -1.49 -13.72 -15.69
N LEU A 99 -0.60 -14.65 -15.30
CA LEU A 99 0.79 -14.37 -14.98
C LEU A 99 1.65 -14.46 -16.24
N ALA A 100 2.58 -13.53 -16.38
CA ALA A 100 3.54 -13.56 -17.48
C ALA A 100 4.36 -14.87 -17.44
N PRO A 101 4.64 -15.53 -18.57
CA PRO A 101 5.45 -16.76 -18.61
C PRO A 101 6.80 -16.61 -17.92
N GLU A 102 7.46 -15.46 -18.07
CA GLU A 102 8.72 -15.12 -17.44
C GLU A 102 8.58 -14.96 -15.92
N PHE A 103 7.43 -14.47 -15.44
CA PHE A 103 7.17 -14.44 -14.00
C PHE A 103 7.11 -15.86 -13.44
N LEU A 104 6.44 -16.78 -14.13
CA LEU A 104 6.38 -18.20 -13.74
C LEU A 104 7.77 -18.85 -13.75
N GLU A 105 8.66 -18.48 -14.68
CA GLU A 105 10.07 -18.90 -14.67
C GLU A 105 10.82 -18.40 -13.43
N ILE A 106 10.65 -17.13 -13.07
CA ILE A 106 11.23 -16.55 -11.87
C ILE A 106 10.74 -17.30 -10.62
N LEU A 107 9.45 -17.60 -10.53
CA LEU A 107 8.88 -18.35 -9.41
C LEU A 107 9.46 -19.76 -9.31
N ARG A 108 9.62 -20.46 -10.44
CA ARG A 108 10.28 -21.77 -10.50
C ARG A 108 11.72 -21.70 -10.04
N PHE A 109 12.48 -20.69 -10.49
CA PHE A 109 13.85 -20.46 -10.03
C PHE A 109 13.89 -20.23 -8.52
N CYS A 110 13.10 -19.30 -7.98
CA CYS A 110 13.12 -18.96 -6.55
C CYS A 110 12.71 -20.12 -5.64
N SER A 111 11.98 -21.10 -6.18
CA SER A 111 11.56 -22.31 -5.45
C SER A 111 12.53 -23.48 -5.61
N SER A 112 13.56 -23.34 -6.43
CA SER A 112 14.53 -24.42 -6.71
C SER A 112 15.60 -24.54 -5.62
N PRO A 113 16.12 -25.74 -5.34
CA PRO A 113 17.27 -25.92 -4.46
C PRO A 113 18.49 -25.15 -5.00
N GLY A 114 19.07 -24.28 -4.18
CA GLY A 114 20.22 -23.46 -4.58
C GLY A 114 19.87 -22.10 -5.20
N ALA A 115 18.58 -21.73 -5.23
CA ALA A 115 18.17 -20.38 -5.57
C ALA A 115 18.87 -19.34 -4.68
N ASP A 116 19.53 -18.37 -5.30
CA ASP A 116 20.24 -17.30 -4.62
C ASP A 116 19.92 -15.93 -5.24
N LEU A 117 20.39 -14.88 -4.56
CA LEU A 117 20.18 -13.51 -5.02
C LEU A 117 20.82 -13.27 -6.39
N GLN A 118 22.03 -13.78 -6.62
CA GLN A 118 22.77 -13.51 -7.85
C GLN A 118 22.07 -14.11 -9.08
N GLY A 119 21.58 -15.34 -8.98
CA GLY A 119 20.79 -15.98 -10.02
C GLY A 119 19.46 -15.27 -10.25
N LEU A 120 18.77 -14.86 -9.17
CA LEU A 120 17.52 -14.10 -9.29
C LEU A 120 17.73 -12.78 -10.05
N LEU A 121 18.82 -12.06 -9.75
CA LEU A 121 19.12 -10.80 -10.41
C LEU A 121 19.34 -10.93 -11.93
N SER A 122 19.66 -12.11 -12.46
CA SER A 122 19.73 -12.32 -13.91
C SER A 122 18.37 -12.28 -14.62
N TYR A 123 17.27 -12.43 -13.89
CA TYR A 123 15.91 -12.32 -14.41
C TYR A 123 15.31 -10.91 -14.28
N LEU A 124 15.95 -10.02 -13.51
CA LEU A 124 15.39 -8.75 -13.07
C LEU A 124 16.17 -7.56 -13.64
N GLU A 125 15.46 -6.48 -13.95
CA GLU A 125 16.11 -5.20 -14.21
C GLU A 125 16.28 -4.44 -12.90
N SER A 126 17.52 -4.12 -12.53
CA SER A 126 17.85 -3.47 -11.25
C SER A 126 18.12 -1.99 -11.45
N PHE A 127 17.53 -1.13 -10.60
CA PHE A 127 17.72 0.32 -10.65
C PHE A 127 18.54 0.80 -9.46
N SER A 128 19.77 1.25 -9.78
CA SER A 128 20.74 1.80 -8.83
C SER A 128 21.10 0.86 -7.66
N ASP A 129 21.84 1.38 -6.70
CA ASP A 129 22.10 0.75 -5.40
C ASP A 129 20.88 0.76 -4.47
N LYS A 130 19.78 1.40 -4.88
CA LYS A 130 18.58 1.57 -4.05
C LYS A 130 17.69 0.32 -3.94
N ARG A 131 18.02 -0.78 -4.61
CA ARG A 131 17.30 -2.08 -4.56
C ARG A 131 15.85 -1.92 -5.00
N ILE A 132 15.68 -1.39 -6.20
CA ILE A 132 14.40 -1.33 -6.90
C ILE A 132 14.53 -2.27 -8.09
N TYR A 133 13.56 -3.17 -8.27
CA TYR A 133 13.63 -4.22 -9.28
C TYR A 133 12.38 -4.22 -10.14
N ARG A 134 12.56 -4.23 -11.46
CA ARG A 134 11.47 -4.41 -12.42
C ARG A 134 11.41 -5.86 -12.87
N LEU A 135 10.19 -6.40 -12.90
CA LEU A 135 9.90 -7.76 -13.35
C LEU A 135 8.59 -7.80 -14.17
N PRO A 136 8.46 -8.71 -15.14
CA PRO A 136 7.16 -9.04 -15.71
C PRO A 136 6.27 -9.66 -14.64
N VAL A 137 4.98 -9.33 -14.62
CA VAL A 137 4.03 -9.86 -13.62
C VAL A 137 2.82 -10.47 -14.32
N PHE A 138 2.15 -9.69 -15.16
CA PHE A 138 0.91 -10.11 -15.81
C PHE A 138 1.01 -10.13 -17.33
N THR A 139 0.16 -10.93 -17.96
CA THR A 139 -0.06 -10.90 -19.40
C THR A 139 -0.82 -9.64 -19.82
N GLU A 140 -0.71 -9.27 -21.09
CA GLU A 140 -1.42 -8.13 -21.67
C GLU A 140 -2.94 -8.37 -21.65
N GLU A 141 -3.37 -9.59 -21.94
CA GLU A 141 -4.77 -9.98 -21.97
C GLU A 141 -5.43 -9.85 -20.59
N PHE A 142 -4.72 -10.28 -19.54
CA PHE A 142 -5.21 -10.07 -18.17
C PHE A 142 -5.26 -8.59 -17.82
N CYS A 143 -4.21 -7.84 -18.13
CA CYS A 143 -4.15 -6.40 -17.87
C CYS A 143 -5.36 -5.68 -18.50
N GLN A 144 -5.68 -5.99 -19.75
CA GLN A 144 -6.82 -5.40 -20.46
C GLN A 144 -8.17 -5.79 -19.83
N ALA A 145 -8.39 -7.06 -19.52
CA ALA A 145 -9.62 -7.53 -18.88
C ALA A 145 -9.79 -6.96 -17.47
N PHE A 146 -8.70 -6.86 -16.71
CA PHE A 146 -8.72 -6.32 -15.35
C PHE A 146 -9.01 -4.82 -15.36
N VAL A 147 -8.40 -4.05 -16.27
CA VAL A 147 -8.72 -2.62 -16.41
C VAL A 147 -10.17 -2.42 -16.85
N ASP A 148 -10.69 -3.21 -17.79
CA ASP A 148 -12.09 -3.10 -18.25
C ASP A 148 -13.10 -3.40 -17.11
N GLU A 149 -12.80 -4.37 -16.24
CA GLU A 149 -13.59 -4.63 -15.03
C GLU A 149 -13.56 -3.47 -14.04
N LEU A 150 -12.40 -2.86 -13.83
CA LEU A 150 -12.25 -1.73 -12.91
C LEU A 150 -12.94 -0.47 -13.44
N GLU A 151 -12.88 -0.22 -14.75
CA GLU A 151 -13.64 0.85 -15.42
C GLU A 151 -15.15 0.62 -15.27
N ASN A 152 -15.62 -0.62 -15.45
CA ASN A 152 -17.02 -0.98 -15.22
C ASN A 152 -17.45 -0.72 -13.76
N PHE A 153 -16.60 -1.05 -12.79
CA PHE A 153 -16.87 -0.73 -11.38
C PHE A 153 -16.92 0.78 -11.13
N GLU A 154 -15.94 1.53 -11.67
CA GLU A 154 -15.86 2.99 -11.52
C GLU A 154 -17.09 3.69 -12.12
N GLN A 155 -17.60 3.21 -13.26
CA GLN A 155 -18.79 3.73 -13.93
C GLN A 155 -20.11 3.33 -13.27
N SER A 156 -20.11 2.37 -12.34
CA SER A 156 -21.31 1.91 -11.65
C SER A 156 -21.75 2.86 -10.51
N ASP A 157 -22.99 2.73 -10.07
CA ASP A 157 -23.53 3.46 -8.90
C ASP A 157 -23.08 2.87 -7.55
N MET A 158 -22.12 1.93 -7.55
CA MET A 158 -21.62 1.33 -6.31
C MET A 158 -20.88 2.35 -5.46
N PRO A 159 -20.99 2.26 -4.13
CA PRO A 159 -20.28 3.16 -3.24
C PRO A 159 -18.78 2.86 -3.29
N LYS A 160 -17.94 3.90 -3.32
CA LYS A 160 -16.49 3.79 -3.52
C LYS A 160 -15.72 4.37 -2.33
N GLY A 161 -14.76 3.63 -1.81
CA GLY A 161 -13.78 4.15 -0.87
C GLY A 161 -12.60 4.82 -1.60
N ARG A 162 -11.88 5.70 -0.90
CA ARG A 162 -10.64 6.28 -1.44
C ARG A 162 -9.49 5.27 -1.31
N PRO A 163 -8.68 5.04 -2.36
CA PRO A 163 -7.55 4.10 -2.32
C PRO A 163 -6.56 4.38 -1.18
N ASN A 164 -6.17 5.64 -1.04
CA ASN A 164 -5.31 6.13 0.03
C ASN A 164 -5.60 7.62 0.31
N THR A 165 -4.81 8.25 1.20
CA THR A 165 -5.00 9.65 1.60
C THR A 165 -4.56 10.68 0.55
N MET A 166 -3.83 10.25 -0.47
CA MET A 166 -3.20 11.10 -1.49
C MET A 166 -3.80 10.91 -2.88
N ASN A 167 -4.53 9.83 -3.14
CA ASN A 167 -5.27 9.59 -4.37
C ASN A 167 -6.77 9.79 -4.18
N ASN A 168 -7.38 10.52 -5.10
CA ASN A 168 -8.83 10.72 -5.18
C ASN A 168 -9.51 9.64 -6.02
N TYR A 169 -8.79 9.06 -7.00
CA TYR A 169 -9.34 8.13 -7.98
C TYR A 169 -8.67 6.76 -7.92
N GLY A 170 -9.47 5.71 -8.10
CA GLY A 170 -9.04 4.32 -8.09
C GLY A 170 -9.91 3.43 -7.20
N VAL A 171 -9.51 2.16 -7.07
CA VAL A 171 -10.36 1.10 -6.53
C VAL A 171 -9.68 0.37 -5.37
N LEU A 172 -10.42 0.15 -4.28
CA LEU A 172 -10.01 -0.69 -3.15
C LEU A 172 -10.39 -2.15 -3.41
N LEU A 173 -9.39 -3.02 -3.62
CA LEU A 173 -9.65 -4.40 -4.06
C LEU A 173 -10.24 -5.29 -2.95
N ASN A 174 -10.03 -4.94 -1.68
CA ASN A 174 -10.67 -5.60 -0.55
C ASN A 174 -12.20 -5.38 -0.55
N GLU A 175 -12.68 -4.23 -1.01
CA GLU A 175 -14.11 -3.92 -1.13
C GLU A 175 -14.77 -4.69 -2.27
N LEU A 176 -13.99 -5.07 -3.29
CA LEU A 176 -14.39 -6.00 -4.36
C LEU A 176 -14.26 -7.49 -3.96
N GLY A 177 -13.77 -7.79 -2.76
CA GLY A 177 -13.62 -9.17 -2.27
C GLY A 177 -12.45 -9.94 -2.89
N MET A 178 -11.44 -9.26 -3.44
CA MET A 178 -10.31 -9.89 -4.12
C MET A 178 -9.16 -10.33 -3.20
N ASP A 179 -9.16 -9.90 -1.93
CA ASP A 179 -8.06 -10.13 -0.98
C ASP A 179 -7.67 -11.62 -0.84
N GLU A 180 -8.64 -12.49 -0.58
CA GLU A 180 -8.43 -13.93 -0.42
C GLU A 180 -8.26 -14.68 -1.75
N PRO A 181 -9.14 -14.52 -2.77
CA PRO A 181 -9.06 -15.31 -4.00
C PRO A 181 -7.95 -14.85 -4.97
N PHE A 182 -7.48 -13.60 -4.88
CA PHE A 182 -6.48 -13.07 -5.81
C PHE A 182 -5.20 -12.61 -5.10
N LEU A 183 -5.30 -11.65 -4.17
CA LEU A 183 -4.12 -10.97 -3.64
C LEU A 183 -3.31 -11.86 -2.68
N THR A 184 -3.98 -12.70 -1.90
CA THR A 184 -3.31 -13.68 -1.02
C THR A 184 -2.47 -14.66 -1.82
N PRO A 185 -3.00 -15.36 -2.85
CA PRO A 185 -2.19 -16.18 -3.75
C PRO A 185 -1.05 -15.42 -4.42
N LEU A 186 -1.26 -14.17 -4.85
CA LEU A 186 -0.22 -13.36 -5.47
C LEU A 186 0.92 -13.06 -4.48
N ARG A 187 0.59 -12.62 -3.26
CA ARG A 187 1.56 -12.38 -2.18
C ARG A 187 2.35 -13.64 -1.86
N GLU A 188 1.69 -14.79 -1.70
CA GLU A 188 2.37 -16.05 -1.40
C GLU A 188 3.34 -16.47 -2.52
N ARG A 189 2.97 -16.24 -3.80
CA ARG A 189 3.87 -16.46 -4.94
C ARG A 189 5.08 -15.52 -4.93
N LEU A 190 4.92 -14.28 -4.49
CA LEU A 190 6.02 -13.31 -4.41
C LEU A 190 6.98 -13.61 -3.26
N ARG A 191 6.56 -14.30 -2.20
CA ARG A 191 7.37 -14.51 -0.98
C ARG A 191 8.76 -15.12 -1.22
N PRO A 192 8.94 -16.19 -2.01
CA PRO A 192 10.28 -16.74 -2.28
C PRO A 192 11.21 -15.71 -2.92
N LEU A 193 10.69 -14.93 -3.86
CA LEU A 193 11.41 -13.85 -4.53
C LEU A 193 11.76 -12.74 -3.54
N THR A 194 10.81 -12.26 -2.75
CA THR A 194 11.05 -11.18 -1.77
C THR A 194 11.93 -11.63 -0.61
N ALA A 195 11.97 -12.92 -0.27
CA ALA A 195 12.91 -13.47 0.70
C ALA A 195 14.37 -13.29 0.26
N LEU A 196 14.65 -13.48 -1.03
CA LEU A 196 15.98 -13.25 -1.60
C LEU A 196 16.28 -11.75 -1.77
N LEU A 197 15.30 -10.97 -2.23
CA LEU A 197 15.51 -9.55 -2.51
C LEU A 197 15.58 -8.66 -1.27
N TYR A 198 14.85 -8.99 -0.19
CA TYR A 198 14.69 -8.14 1.01
C TYR A 198 14.68 -8.94 2.32
N PRO A 199 15.70 -9.79 2.58
CA PRO A 199 15.72 -10.65 3.76
C PRO A 199 15.66 -9.85 5.07
N GLU A 200 16.31 -8.68 5.12
CA GLU A 200 16.37 -7.82 6.31
C GLU A 200 15.06 -7.12 6.66
N LEU A 201 14.12 -7.06 5.71
CA LEU A 201 12.79 -6.46 5.91
C LEU A 201 11.71 -7.51 6.18
N GLY A 202 12.09 -8.77 6.40
CA GLY A 202 11.12 -9.86 6.53
C GLY A 202 10.47 -10.26 5.21
N GLY A 203 11.17 -10.10 4.07
CA GLY A 203 10.64 -10.44 2.74
C GLY A 203 10.16 -11.89 2.60
N GLY A 204 10.67 -12.83 3.41
CA GLY A 204 10.21 -14.22 3.45
C GLY A 204 8.98 -14.47 4.34
N CYS A 205 8.58 -13.51 5.16
CA CYS A 205 7.47 -13.62 6.13
C CYS A 205 6.44 -12.51 5.94
N LEU A 206 6.24 -12.06 4.70
CA LEU A 206 5.17 -11.15 4.34
C LEU A 206 3.83 -11.91 4.44
N ASP A 207 2.98 -11.61 5.42
CA ASP A 207 1.75 -12.32 5.77
C ASP A 207 0.48 -11.45 5.68
N SER A 208 0.65 -10.13 5.59
CA SER A 208 -0.43 -9.15 5.43
C SER A 208 -0.26 -8.36 4.15
N HIS A 209 -1.38 -7.87 3.59
CA HIS A 209 -1.35 -6.95 2.48
C HIS A 209 -2.47 -5.91 2.52
N LYS A 210 -2.27 -4.82 1.80
CA LYS A 210 -3.33 -3.92 1.35
C LYS A 210 -3.12 -3.69 -0.14
N ALA A 211 -4.15 -3.94 -0.95
CA ALA A 211 -4.09 -3.75 -2.38
C ALA A 211 -5.13 -2.75 -2.87
N PHE A 212 -4.72 -1.90 -3.79
CA PHE A 212 -5.58 -0.91 -4.41
C PHE A 212 -5.06 -0.58 -5.80
N VAL A 213 -5.95 -0.10 -6.64
CA VAL A 213 -5.60 0.44 -7.96
C VAL A 213 -5.69 1.95 -7.89
N VAL A 214 -4.70 2.64 -8.45
CA VAL A 214 -4.72 4.09 -8.64
C VAL A 214 -4.87 4.41 -10.12
N LYS A 215 -5.61 5.48 -10.41
CA LYS A 215 -5.83 6.01 -11.75
C LYS A 215 -5.25 7.42 -11.86
N TYR A 216 -4.51 7.66 -12.93
CA TYR A 216 -4.09 8.99 -13.36
C TYR A 216 -4.69 9.30 -14.72
N ALA A 217 -5.30 10.48 -14.87
CA ALA A 217 -5.92 10.93 -16.12
C ALA A 217 -5.97 12.47 -16.18
N LEU A 218 -6.09 13.01 -17.39
CA LEU A 218 -6.30 14.44 -17.59
C LEU A 218 -7.60 14.87 -16.87
N HIS A 219 -7.50 15.90 -16.02
CA HIS A 219 -8.59 16.42 -15.16
C HIS A 219 -8.94 15.59 -13.91
N GLU A 220 -8.20 14.52 -13.64
CA GLU A 220 -8.26 13.76 -12.38
C GLU A 220 -6.95 13.98 -11.58
N ASP A 221 -6.42 12.95 -10.93
CA ASP A 221 -5.07 12.99 -10.37
C ASP A 221 -4.05 12.91 -11.52
N LEU A 222 -3.10 13.84 -11.58
CA LEU A 222 -2.03 13.82 -12.58
C LEU A 222 -0.74 13.20 -12.06
N ASP A 223 -0.49 13.34 -10.76
CA ASP A 223 0.76 12.97 -10.09
C ASP A 223 0.50 12.41 -8.70
N LEU A 224 1.58 12.04 -8.01
CA LEU A 224 1.54 11.71 -6.59
C LEU A 224 2.75 12.29 -5.88
N SER A 225 2.49 13.18 -4.94
CA SER A 225 3.53 13.80 -4.11
C SER A 225 4.37 12.77 -3.35
N SER A 226 5.58 13.16 -2.96
CA SER A 226 6.54 12.25 -2.32
C SER A 226 6.01 11.69 -1.01
N HIS A 227 6.09 10.38 -0.85
CA HIS A 227 5.63 9.65 0.32
C HIS A 227 6.46 8.37 0.52
N TYR A 228 6.15 7.67 1.60
CA TYR A 228 6.58 6.29 1.83
C TYR A 228 5.34 5.43 2.02
N ASP A 229 5.47 4.13 1.76
CA ASP A 229 4.39 3.19 1.94
C ASP A 229 4.36 2.64 3.36
N ASN A 230 3.15 2.39 3.86
CA ASN A 230 2.97 1.59 5.06
C ASN A 230 3.15 0.10 4.73
N ALA A 231 4.35 -0.29 4.30
CA ALA A 231 4.71 -1.63 3.86
C ALA A 231 6.18 -1.95 4.17
N GLU A 232 6.51 -3.24 4.24
CA GLU A 232 7.90 -3.68 4.22
C GLU A 232 8.40 -3.73 2.76
N VAL A 233 7.58 -4.34 1.88
CA VAL A 233 7.82 -4.41 0.44
C VAL A 233 6.57 -3.97 -0.31
N THR A 234 6.73 -3.13 -1.32
CA THR A 234 5.64 -2.73 -2.22
C THR A 234 5.86 -3.34 -3.60
N LEU A 235 4.79 -3.87 -4.18
CA LEU A 235 4.69 -4.16 -5.61
C LEU A 235 3.82 -3.10 -6.28
N ASN A 236 4.31 -2.45 -7.33
CA ASN A 236 3.56 -1.50 -8.15
C ASN A 236 3.57 -1.92 -9.63
N VAL A 237 2.46 -2.43 -10.14
CA VAL A 237 2.33 -2.98 -11.50
C VAL A 237 1.58 -2.00 -12.39
N SER A 238 2.15 -1.66 -13.54
CA SER A 238 1.45 -0.89 -14.58
C SER A 238 0.46 -1.83 -15.26
N LEU A 239 -0.84 -1.60 -15.07
CA LEU A 239 -1.90 -2.40 -15.70
C LEU A 239 -2.16 -1.99 -17.16
N GLY A 240 -1.52 -0.93 -17.65
CA GLY A 240 -1.61 -0.50 -19.04
C GLY A 240 -2.38 0.80 -19.20
N LYS A 241 -3.13 0.87 -20.32
CA LYS A 241 -3.54 2.10 -21.03
C LYS A 241 -2.34 2.86 -21.61
N GLU A 242 -2.61 3.69 -22.62
CA GLU A 242 -1.59 4.51 -23.26
C GLU A 242 -1.46 5.84 -22.51
N PHE A 243 -0.24 6.19 -22.11
CA PHE A 243 0.09 7.48 -21.49
C PHE A 243 1.50 7.92 -21.88
N THR A 244 1.80 9.20 -21.67
CA THR A 244 3.15 9.76 -21.81
C THR A 244 3.60 10.41 -20.51
N GLU A 245 4.91 10.44 -20.27
CA GLU A 245 5.51 10.85 -19.01
C GLU A 245 5.05 9.98 -17.83
N GLY A 246 4.94 10.53 -16.61
CA GLY A 246 4.41 9.77 -15.48
C GLY A 246 5.39 8.80 -14.80
N ASN A 247 6.71 8.95 -15.01
CA ASN A 247 7.70 8.12 -14.35
C ASN A 247 7.54 8.12 -12.84
N LEU A 248 7.92 7.01 -12.20
CA LEU A 248 8.07 6.98 -10.75
C LEU A 248 9.45 7.52 -10.39
N TYR A 249 9.53 8.34 -9.34
CA TYR A 249 10.81 8.80 -8.81
C TYR A 249 11.06 8.20 -7.43
N PHE A 250 12.32 7.83 -7.17
CA PHE A 250 12.75 7.21 -5.93
C PHE A 250 13.93 7.95 -5.30
N GLY A 251 13.73 8.44 -4.07
CA GLY A 251 14.74 9.12 -3.27
C GLY A 251 15.38 8.21 -2.21
N ASP A 252 16.02 8.85 -1.22
CA ASP A 252 16.65 8.20 -0.08
C ASP A 252 15.66 7.91 1.06
N PHE A 253 16.01 6.94 1.90
CA PHE A 253 15.32 6.65 3.15
C PHE A 253 15.65 7.79 4.12
N SER A 254 14.64 8.50 4.66
CA SER A 254 14.75 9.54 5.72
C SER A 254 14.73 11.02 5.33
N GLN A 255 14.37 11.41 4.11
CA GLN A 255 14.12 12.83 3.84
C GLN A 255 12.67 13.22 4.13
N ASP A 256 12.47 14.35 4.81
CA ASP A 256 11.16 15.00 4.93
C ASP A 256 10.59 15.23 3.51
N PRO A 257 9.28 15.05 3.30
CA PRO A 257 8.73 15.03 1.95
C PRO A 257 8.74 16.44 1.35
N SER A 258 9.31 16.51 0.15
CA SER A 258 9.17 17.55 -0.87
C SER A 258 9.91 18.89 -0.68
N PRO A 259 10.69 19.33 -1.70
CA PRO A 259 11.10 18.56 -2.87
C PRO A 259 12.15 17.52 -2.48
N VAL A 260 12.07 16.31 -3.05
CA VAL A 260 13.12 15.30 -2.89
C VAL A 260 14.34 15.77 -3.69
N PRO A 261 15.47 16.13 -3.04
CA PRO A 261 16.55 16.84 -3.71
C PRO A 261 17.37 15.95 -4.66
N ARG A 262 17.32 14.63 -4.47
CA ARG A 262 17.99 13.64 -5.30
C ARG A 262 17.11 12.40 -5.43
N TYR A 263 16.77 12.05 -6.67
CA TYR A 263 16.02 10.86 -6.99
C TYR A 263 16.52 10.23 -8.28
N ILE A 264 16.20 8.95 -8.47
CA ILE A 264 16.26 8.29 -9.77
C ILE A 264 14.84 8.22 -10.35
N GLU A 265 14.72 8.32 -11.66
CA GLU A 265 13.46 8.07 -12.36
C GLU A 265 13.44 6.65 -12.89
N VAL A 266 12.29 6.01 -12.74
CA VAL A 266 12.04 4.66 -13.23
C VAL A 266 10.74 4.70 -14.03
N GLU A 267 10.90 4.47 -15.32
CA GLU A 267 9.77 4.29 -16.25
C GLU A 267 8.86 3.15 -15.79
N HIS A 268 7.55 3.31 -15.98
CA HIS A 268 6.60 2.23 -15.75
C HIS A 268 6.17 1.62 -17.07
N ARG A 269 6.09 0.28 -17.15
CA ARG A 269 5.81 -0.46 -18.39
C ARG A 269 4.64 -1.40 -18.18
N ALA A 270 3.68 -1.39 -19.09
CA ALA A 270 2.50 -2.25 -19.03
C ALA A 270 2.86 -3.72 -18.76
N GLY A 271 2.09 -4.39 -17.90
CA GLY A 271 2.31 -5.76 -17.45
C GLY A 271 3.51 -5.97 -16.52
N ARG A 272 4.36 -4.95 -16.31
CA ARG A 272 5.54 -5.02 -15.44
C ARG A 272 5.32 -4.37 -14.08
N GLY A 273 5.84 -5.03 -13.06
CA GLY A 273 5.90 -4.57 -11.68
C GLY A 273 7.21 -3.90 -11.35
N LEU A 274 7.18 -2.96 -10.41
CA LEU A 274 8.32 -2.54 -9.62
C LEU A 274 8.17 -3.07 -8.21
N LEU A 275 9.18 -3.80 -7.75
CA LEU A 275 9.36 -4.14 -6.35
C LEU A 275 10.33 -3.16 -5.71
N HIS A 276 9.93 -2.56 -4.59
CA HIS A 276 10.79 -1.68 -3.81
C HIS A 276 10.47 -1.79 -2.32
N ARG A 277 11.35 -1.22 -1.50
CA ARG A 277 11.18 -1.14 -0.05
C ARG A 277 10.11 -0.10 0.28
N GLY A 278 9.15 -0.45 1.13
CA GLY A 278 8.01 0.45 1.43
C GLY A 278 8.44 1.75 2.12
N GLY A 279 9.43 1.68 3.01
CA GLY A 279 10.01 2.86 3.68
C GLY A 279 10.83 3.80 2.78
N GLN A 280 10.96 3.51 1.48
CA GLN A 280 11.67 4.35 0.54
C GLN A 280 10.80 5.55 0.13
N ILE A 281 11.37 6.76 0.14
CA ILE A 281 10.66 7.93 -0.36
C ILE A 281 10.52 7.81 -1.88
N HIS A 282 9.30 7.94 -2.37
CA HIS A 282 9.00 7.87 -3.79
C HIS A 282 7.72 8.65 -4.12
N GLY A 283 7.45 8.84 -5.41
CA GLY A 283 6.21 9.42 -5.91
C GLY A 283 6.06 9.19 -7.41
N ALA A 284 4.99 9.75 -7.98
CA ALA A 284 4.73 9.71 -9.42
C ALA A 284 4.87 11.12 -9.98
N LEU A 285 5.61 11.27 -11.08
CA LEU A 285 5.62 12.50 -11.86
C LEU A 285 4.29 12.67 -12.61
N PRO A 286 3.94 13.90 -13.03
CA PRO A 286 2.75 14.13 -13.82
C PRO A 286 2.74 13.36 -15.15
N ILE A 287 1.59 12.79 -15.52
CA ILE A 287 1.36 12.35 -16.90
C ILE A 287 1.10 13.57 -17.80
N ALA A 288 1.52 13.49 -19.07
CA ALA A 288 1.26 14.54 -20.05
C ALA A 288 0.04 14.24 -20.96
N SER A 289 -0.30 12.97 -21.13
CA SER A 289 -1.47 12.53 -21.91
C SER A 289 -1.94 11.14 -21.50
N GLY A 290 -3.18 10.80 -21.88
CA GLY A 290 -3.72 9.45 -21.75
C GLY A 290 -4.17 9.08 -20.33
N GLU A 291 -4.16 7.78 -20.04
CA GLU A 291 -4.52 7.25 -18.73
C GLU A 291 -3.48 6.26 -18.25
N ARG A 292 -3.25 6.23 -16.93
CA ARG A 292 -2.35 5.28 -16.29
C ARG A 292 -3.04 4.62 -15.11
N TRP A 293 -3.08 3.30 -15.16
CA TRP A 293 -3.67 2.47 -14.11
C TRP A 293 -2.62 1.59 -13.47
N ASN A 294 -2.47 1.66 -12.15
CA ASN A 294 -1.47 0.87 -11.43
C ASN A 294 -2.09 0.04 -10.31
N LEU A 295 -1.81 -1.26 -10.30
CA LEU A 295 -2.02 -2.10 -9.13
C LEU A 295 -0.90 -1.86 -8.13
N VAL A 296 -1.24 -1.42 -6.92
CA VAL A 296 -0.31 -1.27 -5.81
C VAL A 296 -0.66 -2.28 -4.73
N VAL A 297 0.32 -3.09 -4.33
CA VAL A 297 0.19 -4.07 -3.25
C VAL A 297 1.24 -3.77 -2.19
N TRP A 298 0.77 -3.24 -1.06
CA TRP A 298 1.57 -3.06 0.14
C TRP A 298 1.62 -4.38 0.88
N MET A 299 2.80 -4.99 0.97
CA MET A 299 2.99 -6.27 1.68
C MET A 299 3.73 -6.05 2.99
N ARG A 300 3.30 -6.78 4.01
CA ARG A 300 3.73 -6.58 5.39
C ARG A 300 4.04 -7.86 6.11
N SER A 301 4.88 -7.79 7.13
CA SER A 301 5.24 -8.88 8.01
C SER A 301 4.87 -8.59 9.46
N SER A 302 3.95 -9.39 10.02
CA SER A 302 3.63 -9.32 11.45
C SER A 302 4.83 -9.60 12.36
N ALA A 303 5.75 -10.48 11.93
CA ALA A 303 6.98 -10.77 12.66
C ALA A 303 7.88 -9.54 12.88
N ILE A 304 7.88 -8.60 11.92
CA ILE A 304 8.59 -7.32 12.05
C ILE A 304 7.74 -6.31 12.82
N ARG A 305 6.47 -6.18 12.44
CA ARG A 305 5.59 -5.11 12.93
C ARG A 305 5.22 -5.25 14.40
N ASN A 306 5.09 -6.47 14.92
CA ASN A 306 4.78 -6.71 16.33
C ASN A 306 5.90 -6.20 17.26
N GLN A 307 7.14 -6.09 16.77
CA GLN A 307 8.27 -5.54 17.51
C GLN A 307 8.24 -4.01 17.56
N LEU A 308 8.04 -3.37 16.40
CA LEU A 308 8.08 -1.91 16.28
C LEU A 308 7.14 -1.42 15.18
N CYS A 309 6.22 -0.52 15.52
CA CYS A 309 5.36 0.12 14.54
C CYS A 309 6.17 1.09 13.66
N PRO A 310 6.15 0.96 12.32
CA PRO A 310 6.93 1.83 11.43
C PRO A 310 6.41 3.28 11.43
N MET A 311 5.13 3.49 11.76
CA MET A 311 4.50 4.80 11.75
C MET A 311 4.85 5.65 12.98
N CYS A 312 4.85 5.04 14.17
CA CYS A 312 5.08 5.77 15.42
C CYS A 312 6.38 5.41 16.15
N ARG A 313 7.16 4.46 15.60
CA ARG A 313 8.45 3.99 16.12
C ARG A 313 8.40 3.56 17.59
N ARG A 314 7.31 2.91 17.98
CA ARG A 314 7.06 2.36 19.33
C ARG A 314 6.48 0.95 19.22
N LYS A 315 6.52 0.17 20.30
CA LYS A 315 5.78 -1.10 20.38
C LYS A 315 4.30 -0.83 20.05
N PRO A 316 3.67 -1.57 19.13
CA PRO A 316 2.32 -1.26 18.69
C PRO A 316 1.31 -1.44 19.82
N GLN A 317 0.38 -0.50 19.92
CA GLN A 317 -0.83 -0.67 20.72
C GLN A 317 -1.90 -1.22 19.79
N LEU A 318 -2.18 -2.51 19.90
CA LEU A 318 -3.07 -3.21 18.99
C LEU A 318 -4.52 -2.72 19.13
N VAL A 319 -5.16 -2.50 17.99
CA VAL A 319 -6.58 -2.14 17.85
C VAL A 319 -7.21 -2.99 16.76
N GLU A 320 -8.53 -3.08 16.77
CA GLU A 320 -9.27 -3.75 15.71
C GLU A 320 -8.96 -3.14 14.34
N ALA A 321 -8.89 -4.02 13.33
CA ALA A 321 -8.69 -3.66 11.94
C ALA A 321 -9.47 -4.62 11.05
N GLU A 322 -9.72 -4.20 9.82
CA GLU A 322 -10.42 -5.01 8.82
C GLU A 322 -9.45 -5.93 8.07
N GLY A 323 -9.87 -7.16 7.78
CA GLY A 323 -9.14 -8.07 6.88
C GLY A 323 -7.71 -8.33 7.34
N PHE A 324 -6.75 -7.94 6.50
CA PHE A 324 -5.31 -8.07 6.76
C PHE A 324 -4.70 -6.92 7.61
N GLY A 325 -5.52 -5.96 8.03
CA GLY A 325 -5.15 -4.85 8.91
C GLY A 325 -3.92 -4.06 8.46
N ASP A 326 -3.18 -3.54 9.44
CA ASP A 326 -1.86 -2.91 9.20
C ASP A 326 -0.71 -3.92 9.38
N GLY A 327 -1.00 -5.22 9.29
CA GLY A 327 -0.02 -6.29 9.42
C GLY A 327 0.53 -6.50 10.83
N PHE A 328 -0.24 -6.17 11.86
CA PHE A 328 0.05 -6.60 13.24
C PHE A 328 -0.80 -7.81 13.60
N THR A 329 -0.34 -8.63 14.54
CA THR A 329 -1.12 -9.75 15.12
C THR A 329 -0.92 -9.77 16.63
N GLU A 330 -1.83 -10.42 17.35
CA GLU A 330 -1.55 -10.78 18.74
C GLU A 330 -0.48 -11.88 18.75
N GLU A 331 0.59 -11.69 19.52
CA GLU A 331 1.56 -12.78 19.75
C GLU A 331 0.83 -13.90 20.48
N GLU A 332 0.76 -15.10 19.89
CA GLU A 332 0.37 -16.27 20.66
C GLU A 332 1.39 -16.43 21.81
N PRO A 333 0.95 -16.62 23.07
CA PRO A 333 1.87 -16.93 24.14
C PRO A 333 2.66 -18.17 23.72
N GLN A 334 3.99 -18.05 23.62
CA GLN A 334 4.83 -19.23 23.45
C GLN A 334 4.55 -20.14 24.64
N THR A 335 3.76 -21.20 24.43
CA THR A 335 3.67 -22.29 25.39
C THR A 335 5.01 -22.97 25.39
N VAL A 336 5.89 -22.54 26.27
CA VAL A 336 7.09 -23.28 26.61
C VAL A 336 6.60 -24.56 27.27
N ASP A 337 6.63 -25.67 26.53
CA ASP A 337 6.28 -26.98 27.05
C ASP A 337 7.38 -27.39 28.04
N LEU A 338 7.20 -27.02 29.32
CA LEU A 338 8.12 -27.30 30.42
C LEU A 338 8.09 -28.79 30.85
N CYS A 339 7.43 -29.66 30.10
CA CYS A 339 7.28 -31.08 30.44
C CYS A 339 8.28 -32.03 29.76
N ALA A 340 9.38 -31.53 29.17
CA ALA A 340 10.44 -32.37 28.60
C ALA A 340 11.72 -32.47 29.47
N LEU A 341 11.65 -32.07 30.74
CA LEU A 341 12.71 -32.31 31.73
C LEU A 341 12.09 -32.94 32.99
N GLY A 342 11.77 -34.23 32.90
CA GLY A 342 11.31 -35.07 34.00
C GLY A 342 11.77 -36.50 33.81
#